data_AF-A0A919K2M6-F1
#
_entry.id   AF-A0A919K2M6-F1
#
_cell.length_a   1.000
_cell.length_b   1.000
_cell.length_c   1.000
_cell.angle_alpha   90.00
_cell.angle_beta   90.00
_cell.angle_gamma   90.00
#
_symmetry.space_group_name_H-M   'P 1'
#
loop_
_entity.id
_entity.type
_entity.pdbx_description
1 polymer ?
#
loop_
_entity_poly.entity_id
_entity_poly.type
_entity_poly.pdbx_seq_one_letter_code
_entity_poly.pdbx_strand_id
1 'polypeptide(L)'
;MSGEFEVRWTGTLPGTPPEIWDAFTRHTAGWLWPIRYEPREGGVDGVVDYTAEPFLGVRTADALYRFFGRDAWGWPVGMSVHQFGGDVDPSWTAWLEGVR
;
A
#
# COMPACT_ATOMS: atom_id res chain seq x y z
N MET A 1 -17.31 28.39 18.97
CA MET A 1 -16.45 27.57 19.86
C MET A 1 -16.61 26.12 19.44
N SER A 2 -15.63 25.54 18.78
CA SER A 2 -15.53 24.08 18.60
C SER A 2 -14.64 23.56 19.73
N GLY A 3 -15.26 23.02 20.78
CA GLY A 3 -14.52 22.22 21.75
C GLY A 3 -14.08 20.90 21.12
N GLU A 4 -13.05 20.28 21.69
CA GLU A 4 -12.69 18.90 21.36
C GLU A 4 -13.89 17.99 21.71
N PHE A 5 -14.35 17.18 20.77
CA PHE A 5 -15.38 16.18 21.02
C PHE A 5 -14.82 14.79 20.73
N GLU A 6 -15.11 13.85 21.63
CA GLU A 6 -14.72 12.46 21.48
C GLU A 6 -15.95 11.57 21.66
N VAL A 7 -16.21 10.70 20.68
CA VAL A 7 -17.24 9.67 20.78
C VAL A 7 -16.55 8.35 21.11
N ARG A 8 -16.63 7.91 22.37
CA ARG A 8 -16.21 6.56 22.78
C ARG A 8 -17.42 5.67 22.94
N TRP A 9 -17.46 4.58 22.18
CA TRP A 9 -18.41 3.50 22.39
C TRP A 9 -17.68 2.19 22.68
N THR A 10 -18.21 1.42 23.62
CA THR A 10 -17.79 0.05 23.91
C THR A 10 -19.04 -0.76 24.20
N GLY A 11 -19.18 -1.92 23.56
CA GLY A 11 -20.32 -2.78 23.75
C GLY A 11 -20.11 -4.15 23.13
N THR A 12 -21.15 -4.99 23.21
CA THR A 12 -21.15 -6.35 22.66
C THR A 12 -21.97 -6.37 21.38
N LEU A 13 -21.45 -7.02 20.35
CA LEU A 13 -22.17 -7.23 19.08
C LEU A 13 -22.68 -8.67 19.00
N PRO A 14 -23.90 -8.89 18.48
CA PRO A 14 -24.44 -10.23 18.30
C PRO A 14 -23.78 -10.90 17.08
N GLY A 15 -22.77 -11.73 17.33
CA GLY A 15 -22.09 -12.49 16.29
C GLY A 15 -20.73 -13.02 16.76
N THR A 16 -20.15 -13.92 15.97
CA THR A 16 -18.77 -14.37 16.15
C THR A 16 -17.78 -13.34 15.61
N PRO A 17 -16.52 -13.31 16.08
CA PRO A 17 -15.53 -12.36 15.57
C PRO A 17 -15.36 -12.37 14.03
N PRO A 18 -15.36 -13.53 13.34
CA PRO A 18 -15.32 -13.56 11.88
C PRO A 18 -16.55 -12.93 11.20
N GLU A 19 -17.76 -13.18 11.71
CA GLU A 19 -18.99 -12.58 11.17
C GLU A 19 -18.99 -11.06 11.34
N ILE A 20 -18.55 -10.58 12.51
CA ILE A 20 -18.40 -9.14 12.76
C ILE A 20 -17.34 -8.55 11.82
N TRP A 21 -16.18 -9.19 11.69
CA TRP A 21 -15.12 -8.72 10.78
C TRP A 21 -15.60 -8.64 9.32
N ASP A 22 -16.36 -9.64 8.86
CA ASP A 22 -16.95 -9.66 7.53
C ASP A 22 -17.96 -8.53 7.32
N ALA A 23 -18.78 -8.24 8.33
CA ALA A 23 -19.72 -7.11 8.32
C ALA A 23 -19.02 -5.74 8.17
N PHE A 24 -17.83 -5.58 8.75
CA PHE A 24 -17.02 -4.35 8.67
C PHE A 24 -16.19 -4.24 7.39
N THR A 25 -15.84 -5.35 6.74
CA THR A 25 -14.87 -5.34 5.62
C THR A 25 -15.50 -5.65 4.27
N ARG A 26 -16.59 -6.42 4.22
CA ARG A 26 -17.25 -6.86 2.98
C ARG A 26 -18.70 -6.40 2.85
N HIS A 27 -19.41 -6.24 3.96
CA HIS A 27 -20.85 -5.95 3.97
C HIS A 27 -21.21 -4.56 4.53
N THR A 28 -20.32 -3.58 4.41
CA THR A 28 -20.52 -2.22 4.95
C THR A 28 -21.73 -1.49 4.36
N ALA A 29 -22.12 -1.81 3.13
CA ALA A 29 -23.31 -1.27 2.49
C ALA A 29 -24.62 -1.59 3.26
N GLY A 30 -24.61 -2.61 4.13
CA GLY A 30 -25.78 -3.00 4.92
C GLY A 30 -26.08 -2.09 6.11
N TRP A 31 -25.17 -1.22 6.55
CA TRP A 31 -25.37 -0.42 7.77
C TRP A 31 -24.59 0.91 7.82
N LEU A 32 -23.71 1.15 6.85
CA LEU A 32 -22.97 2.39 6.69
C LEU A 32 -23.20 2.95 5.27
N TRP A 33 -22.21 2.88 4.40
CA TRP A 33 -22.28 3.15 2.97
C TRP A 33 -21.32 2.19 2.23
N PRO A 34 -21.46 2.03 0.90
CA PRO A 34 -20.50 1.25 0.12
C PRO A 34 -19.09 1.82 0.26
N ILE A 35 -18.17 1.04 0.81
CA ILE A 35 -16.74 1.35 0.86
C ILE A 35 -15.96 0.13 0.39
N ARG A 36 -14.80 0.36 -0.24
CA ARG A 36 -13.80 -0.69 -0.46
C ARG A 36 -12.86 -0.68 0.74
N TYR A 37 -12.87 -1.77 1.52
CA TYR A 37 -11.87 -1.97 2.55
C TYR A 37 -10.66 -2.67 1.93
N GLU A 38 -9.54 -1.97 1.87
CA GLU A 38 -8.23 -2.56 1.58
C GLU A 38 -7.60 -2.93 2.93
N PRO A 39 -7.30 -4.21 3.22
CA PRO A 39 -6.73 -4.61 4.51
C PRO A 39 -5.38 -3.97 4.83
N ARG A 40 -4.71 -3.38 3.83
CA ARG A 40 -3.44 -2.65 3.95
C ARG A 40 -3.43 -1.46 3.01
N GLU A 41 -3.12 -0.26 3.49
CA GLU A 41 -3.01 0.90 2.59
C GLU A 41 -1.86 0.71 1.57
N GLY A 42 -2.20 0.70 0.26
CA GLY A 42 -1.25 0.99 -0.84
C GLY A 42 -0.23 -0.09 -1.27
N GLY A 43 -0.26 -1.33 -0.78
CA GLY A 43 0.79 -2.32 -1.06
C GLY A 43 0.47 -3.30 -2.19
N VAL A 44 1.29 -3.33 -3.24
CA VAL A 44 1.36 -4.47 -4.19
C VAL A 44 2.07 -5.64 -3.51
N ASP A 45 1.53 -6.85 -3.59
CA ASP A 45 2.24 -8.05 -3.13
C ASP A 45 3.54 -8.22 -3.94
N GLY A 46 4.66 -8.20 -3.24
CA GLY A 46 6.00 -8.30 -3.81
C GLY A 46 6.88 -9.24 -2.99
N VAL A 47 7.75 -9.97 -3.67
CA VAL A 47 8.77 -10.83 -3.07
C VAL A 47 10.11 -10.14 -3.20
N VAL A 48 10.88 -10.08 -2.12
CA VAL A 48 12.30 -9.70 -2.21
C VAL A 48 13.01 -10.75 -3.06
N ASP A 49 13.35 -10.40 -4.29
CA ASP A 49 13.99 -11.32 -5.24
C ASP A 49 15.52 -11.23 -5.18
N TYR A 50 16.03 -10.09 -4.69
CA TYR A 50 17.45 -9.84 -4.51
C TYR A 50 17.70 -8.92 -3.32
N THR A 51 18.69 -9.26 -2.50
CA THR A 51 19.18 -8.38 -1.45
C THR A 51 20.69 -8.59 -1.27
N ALA A 52 21.45 -7.51 -1.42
CA ALA A 52 22.87 -7.47 -1.16
C ALA A 52 23.25 -6.02 -0.97
N GLU A 53 23.67 -5.60 0.22
CA GLU A 53 23.92 -4.19 0.49
C GLU A 53 24.89 -3.56 -0.53
N PRO A 54 24.55 -2.40 -1.13
CA PRO A 54 23.39 -1.52 -0.88
C PRO A 54 22.21 -1.68 -1.86
N PHE A 55 21.99 -2.88 -2.39
CA PHE A 55 20.99 -3.20 -3.41
C PHE A 55 19.79 -3.96 -2.84
N LEU A 56 18.60 -3.57 -3.30
CA LEU A 56 17.35 -4.27 -3.02
C LEU A 56 16.56 -4.45 -4.32
N GLY A 57 16.12 -5.68 -4.58
CA GLY A 57 15.19 -6.04 -5.63
C GLY A 57 13.87 -6.55 -5.04
N VAL A 58 12.75 -6.04 -5.56
CA VAL A 58 11.40 -6.48 -5.20
C VAL A 58 10.64 -6.83 -6.48
N ARG A 59 10.18 -8.07 -6.59
CA ARG A 59 9.42 -8.58 -7.72
C ARG A 59 7.96 -8.76 -7.36
N THR A 60 7.07 -8.17 -8.14
CA THR A 60 5.61 -8.39 -8.07
C THR A 60 5.18 -9.33 -9.19
N ALA A 61 3.87 -9.52 -9.36
CA ALA A 61 3.34 -10.23 -10.54
C ALA A 61 3.68 -9.51 -11.86
N ASP A 62 3.73 -8.18 -11.83
CA ASP A 62 3.70 -7.35 -13.03
C ASP A 62 4.95 -6.48 -13.21
N ALA A 63 5.86 -6.44 -12.24
CA ALA A 63 7.09 -5.66 -12.35
C ALA A 63 8.22 -6.16 -11.44
N LEU A 64 9.44 -5.73 -11.78
CA LEU A 64 10.62 -5.80 -10.92
C LEU A 64 11.09 -4.38 -10.58
N TYR A 65 11.10 -4.05 -9.30
CA TYR A 65 11.60 -2.81 -8.75
C TYR A 65 13.02 -3.04 -8.24
N ARG A 66 13.97 -2.19 -8.64
CA ARG A 66 15.37 -2.26 -8.21
C ARG A 66 15.79 -0.94 -7.59
N PHE A 67 16.32 -1.02 -6.38
CA PHE A 67 16.85 0.11 -5.63
C PHE A 67 18.36 0.01 -5.52
N PHE A 68 19.02 1.13 -5.78
CA PHE A 68 20.46 1.29 -5.77
C PHE A 68 20.79 2.28 -4.64
N GLY A 69 21.19 1.78 -3.47
CA GLY A 69 21.52 2.57 -2.27
C GLY A 69 22.82 3.35 -2.42
N ARG A 70 22.86 4.26 -3.39
CA ARG A 70 24.03 5.10 -3.68
C ARG A 70 24.25 6.19 -2.63
N ASP A 71 23.29 6.34 -1.71
CA ASP A 71 23.34 7.20 -0.53
C ASP A 71 24.45 6.78 0.43
N ALA A 72 24.84 5.50 0.40
CA ALA A 72 26.07 5.02 1.03
C ALA A 72 27.34 5.78 0.58
N TRP A 73 27.30 6.45 -0.58
CA TRP A 73 28.37 7.32 -1.10
C TRP A 73 27.95 8.79 -1.22
N GLY A 74 26.86 9.20 -0.57
CA GLY A 74 26.37 10.59 -0.62
C GLY A 74 25.61 10.97 -1.89
N TRP A 75 25.19 10.00 -2.71
CA TRP A 75 24.39 10.22 -3.93
C TRP A 75 22.92 9.85 -3.70
N PRO A 76 21.95 10.37 -4.48
CA PRO A 76 20.56 9.92 -4.37
C PRO A 76 20.40 8.43 -4.69
N VAL A 77 19.49 7.76 -3.96
CA VAL A 77 19.06 6.40 -4.28
C VAL A 77 18.60 6.34 -5.73
N GLY A 78 19.17 5.41 -6.50
CA GLY A 78 18.67 5.11 -7.85
C GLY A 78 17.50 4.15 -7.76
N MET A 79 16.51 4.28 -8.64
CA MET A 79 15.44 3.31 -8.78
C MET A 79 15.24 2.97 -10.26
N SER A 80 15.00 1.69 -10.56
CA SER A 80 14.56 1.24 -11.87
C SER A 80 13.35 0.32 -11.71
N VAL A 81 12.40 0.43 -12.64
CA VAL A 81 11.21 -0.41 -12.71
C VAL A 81 11.23 -1.13 -14.06
N HIS A 82 11.15 -2.45 -14.03
CA HIS A 82 10.97 -3.28 -15.21
C HIS A 82 9.55 -3.86 -15.18
N GLN A 83 8.64 -3.29 -15.95
CA GLN A 83 7.29 -3.83 -16.09
C GLN A 83 7.31 -5.10 -16.96
N PHE A 84 6.53 -6.10 -16.57
CA PHE A 84 6.39 -7.36 -17.27
C PHE A 84 5.15 -7.32 -18.18
N GLY A 85 5.37 -7.32 -19.50
CA GLY A 85 4.28 -7.29 -20.48
C GLY A 85 3.57 -5.93 -20.57
N GLY A 86 2.85 -5.71 -21.67
CA GLY A 86 2.11 -4.47 -21.94
C GLY A 86 2.97 -3.28 -22.38
N ASP A 87 2.30 -2.15 -22.65
CA ASP A 87 2.95 -0.86 -22.87
C ASP A 87 3.43 -0.29 -21.53
N VAL A 88 4.61 0.33 -21.54
CA VAL A 88 5.17 0.96 -20.35
C VAL A 88 4.26 2.11 -19.93
N ASP A 89 3.66 2.03 -18.74
CA ASP A 89 2.85 3.13 -18.21
C ASP A 89 3.78 4.29 -17.78
N PRO A 90 3.75 5.46 -18.45
CA PRO A 90 4.58 6.60 -18.10
C PRO A 90 4.06 7.35 -16.86
N SER A 91 2.91 6.97 -16.29
CA SER A 91 2.34 7.60 -15.09
C SER A 91 3.32 7.63 -13.92
N TRP A 92 4.25 6.68 -13.86
CA TRP A 92 5.34 6.63 -12.90
C TRP A 92 6.26 7.85 -12.95
N THR A 93 6.56 8.37 -14.14
CA THR A 93 7.37 9.59 -14.28
C THR A 93 6.64 10.80 -13.71
N ALA A 94 5.35 10.96 -14.05
CA ALA A 94 4.54 12.06 -13.53
C ALA A 94 4.37 11.98 -12.00
N TRP A 95 4.21 10.77 -11.45
CA TRP A 95 4.19 10.57 -10.00
C TRP A 95 5.54 10.95 -9.36
N LEU A 96 6.66 10.44 -9.89
CA LEU A 96 8.01 10.73 -9.39
C LEU A 96 8.36 12.22 -9.41
N GLU A 97 7.91 12.96 -10.41
CA GLU A 97 8.08 14.41 -10.48
C GLU A 97 7.25 15.13 -9.41
N GLY A 98 6.10 14.58 -9.03
CA GLY A 98 5.21 15.16 -8.00
C GLY A 98 5.62 14.88 -6.55
N VAL A 99 6.47 13.88 -6.29
CA VAL A 99 7.03 13.61 -4.94
C VAL A 99 8.39 14.30 -4.68
N ARG A 100 8.90 15.09 -5.64
CA ARG A 100 10.17 15.81 -5.51
C ARG A 100 10.02 17.20 -4.87
#